data_AF-A0A9D4KMI5-F1
#
_entry.id   AF-A0A9D4KMI5-F1
#
_cell.length_a   1.000
_cell.length_b   1.000
_cell.length_c   1.000
_cell.angle_alpha   90.00
_cell.angle_beta   90.00
_cell.angle_gamma   90.00
#
_symmetry.space_group_name_H-M   'P 1'
#
loop_
_entity.id
_entity.type
_entity.pdbx_description
1 polymer ?
#
loop_
_entity_poly.entity_id
_entity_poly.type
_entity_poly.pdbx_seq_one_letter_code
_entity_poly.pdbx_strand_id
1 'polypeptide(L)'
;MERQVVPGVYEDAFTAYCCIPDERSKRSRNNDNVFTLTFSLSISNNGESYSLERHIVVYTPRCQDRVLNTSQFRLKPHFCYINSECVAVNTSMANDKCHACKPQTNLYNWTNNCENEGETPTNDVAIIVTIAVTTLVAFPFIAVFICCAIKKYTARRRRRLREMQYFEHIVLPYIPPDPPRDMFVPHNILRNESRRRIPPP
;
A
#
# COMPACT_ATOMS: atom_id res chain seq x y z
N MET A 1 -2.66 8.56 46.26
CA MET A 1 -2.64 7.25 46.94
C MET A 1 -4.05 7.03 47.45
N GLU A 2 -4.73 6.01 46.94
CA GLU A 2 -6.11 5.71 47.34
C GLU A 2 -6.09 4.98 48.69
N ARG A 3 -6.95 5.41 49.61
CA ARG A 3 -7.03 4.86 50.97
C ARG A 3 -8.40 4.23 51.16
N GLN A 4 -8.43 2.98 51.56
CA GLN A 4 -9.66 2.28 51.94
C GLN A 4 -9.64 2.00 53.45
N VAL A 5 -10.75 2.31 54.11
CA VAL A 5 -10.96 2.00 55.53
C VAL A 5 -11.83 0.75 55.59
N VAL A 6 -11.29 -0.31 56.19
CA VAL A 6 -11.98 -1.58 56.33
C VAL A 6 -12.38 -1.75 57.80
N PRO A 7 -13.67 -1.53 58.16
CA PRO A 7 -14.10 -1.65 59.55
C PRO A 7 -14.09 -3.10 60.00
N GLY A 8 -13.68 -3.35 61.25
CA GLY A 8 -13.70 -4.68 61.85
C GLY A 8 -12.54 -4.94 62.80
N VAL A 9 -12.60 -6.10 63.46
CA VAL A 9 -11.49 -6.66 64.22
C VAL A 9 -10.98 -7.85 63.43
N TYR A 10 -9.71 -7.81 63.05
CA TYR A 10 -9.07 -8.83 62.23
C TYR A 10 -7.94 -9.46 63.03
N GLU A 11 -7.85 -10.79 63.02
CA GLU A 11 -6.74 -11.52 63.65
C GLU A 11 -5.46 -11.40 62.81
N ASP A 12 -5.61 -11.28 61.48
CA ASP A 12 -4.52 -11.11 60.53
C ASP A 12 -4.91 -10.20 59.36
N ALA A 13 -3.91 -9.78 58.58
CA ALA A 13 -4.13 -8.96 57.39
C ALA A 13 -4.73 -9.73 56.20
N PHE A 14 -4.74 -11.07 56.22
CA PHE A 14 -5.20 -11.91 55.12
C PHE A 14 -6.72 -12.09 55.12
N THR A 15 -7.35 -11.89 56.28
CA THR A 15 -8.80 -11.95 56.48
C THR A 15 -9.50 -10.63 56.16
N ALA A 16 -8.74 -9.54 55.97
CA ALA A 16 -9.29 -8.26 55.53
C ALA A 16 -9.59 -8.29 54.03
N TYR A 17 -10.82 -7.97 53.65
CA TYR A 17 -11.24 -7.84 52.26
C TYR A 17 -11.27 -6.37 51.83
N CYS A 18 -10.55 -6.05 50.77
CA CYS A 18 -10.49 -4.71 50.17
C CYS A 18 -10.86 -4.78 48.69
N CYS A 19 -11.46 -3.72 48.16
CA CYS A 19 -11.65 -3.60 46.72
C CYS A 19 -10.31 -3.27 46.05
N ILE A 20 -10.01 -3.95 44.94
CA ILE A 20 -8.86 -3.56 44.11
C ILE A 20 -9.20 -2.22 43.47
N PRO A 21 -8.35 -1.19 43.61
CA PRO A 21 -8.62 0.12 43.04
C PRO A 21 -8.69 0.04 41.51
N ASP A 22 -9.59 0.83 40.91
CA ASP A 22 -9.79 0.85 39.47
C ASP A 22 -8.50 1.22 38.72
N GLU A 23 -8.25 0.54 37.59
CA GLU A 23 -7.09 0.79 36.72
C GLU A 23 -6.98 2.25 36.24
N ARG A 24 -8.08 3.02 36.28
CA ARG A 24 -8.20 4.36 35.69
C ARG A 24 -7.23 5.40 36.26
N SER A 25 -6.55 5.15 37.38
CA SER A 25 -5.66 6.14 38.02
C SER A 25 -4.20 6.11 37.57
N LYS A 26 -3.72 5.15 36.76
CA LYS A 26 -2.34 5.24 36.25
C LYS A 26 -2.32 6.21 35.08
N ARG A 27 -1.91 7.47 35.35
CA ARG A 27 -1.33 8.34 34.32
C ARG A 27 -0.27 7.52 33.59
N SER A 28 -0.62 7.10 32.38
CA SER A 28 0.26 6.46 31.41
C SER A 28 1.56 7.25 31.34
N ARG A 29 2.58 6.78 32.06
CA ARG A 29 3.95 7.11 31.74
C ARG A 29 4.32 6.11 30.66
N ASN A 30 4.16 6.56 29.42
CA ASN A 30 4.77 6.11 28.19
C ASN A 30 5.21 4.63 28.10
N ASN A 31 4.58 3.92 27.17
CA ASN A 31 5.15 2.81 26.39
C ASN A 31 5.36 1.43 27.03
N ASP A 32 4.89 1.17 28.23
CA ASP A 32 4.93 -0.20 28.71
C ASP A 32 3.64 -0.92 28.35
N ASN A 33 3.77 -1.99 27.55
CA ASN A 33 2.76 -3.02 27.36
C ASN A 33 2.50 -3.72 28.71
N VAL A 34 1.87 -3.02 29.65
CA VAL A 34 1.62 -3.50 31.01
C VAL A 34 0.50 -4.52 30.95
N PHE A 35 0.85 -5.80 30.83
CA PHE A 35 -0.10 -6.91 30.87
C PHE A 35 -0.27 -7.52 32.27
N THR A 36 0.36 -6.93 33.28
CA THR A 36 0.19 -7.34 34.69
C THR A 36 -0.10 -6.15 35.57
N LEU A 37 -0.95 -6.32 36.58
CA LEU A 37 -1.32 -5.25 37.49
C LEU A 37 -0.51 -5.33 38.76
N THR A 38 0.38 -4.34 38.94
CA THR A 38 1.17 -4.21 40.17
C THR A 38 0.58 -3.13 41.07
N PHE A 39 0.28 -3.53 42.31
CA PHE A 39 -0.20 -2.68 43.40
C PHE A 39 0.85 -2.59 44.49
N SER A 40 0.89 -1.44 45.16
CA SER A 40 1.66 -1.21 46.36
C SER A 40 0.72 -1.16 47.55
N LEU A 41 0.89 -2.08 48.51
CA LEU A 41 0.05 -2.21 49.69
C LEU A 41 0.85 -1.86 50.95
N SER A 42 0.26 -1.04 51.80
CA SER A 42 0.69 -0.81 53.18
C SER A 42 -0.53 -0.79 54.09
N ILE A 43 -0.38 -1.32 55.32
CA ILE A 43 -1.47 -1.55 56.25
C ILE A 43 -1.23 -0.73 57.51
N SER A 44 -2.29 -0.13 58.05
CA SER A 44 -2.25 0.65 59.29
C SER A 44 -3.43 0.30 60.17
N ASN A 45 -3.20 0.17 61.48
CA ASN A 45 -4.24 -0.08 62.49
C ASN A 45 -4.79 1.20 63.14
N ASN A 46 -4.07 2.32 63.01
CA ASN A 46 -4.44 3.62 63.61
C ASN A 46 -4.59 4.73 62.57
N GLY A 47 -4.26 4.46 61.32
CA GLY A 47 -4.28 5.43 60.25
C GLY A 47 -3.11 6.44 60.25
N GLU A 48 -2.13 6.28 61.13
CA GLU A 48 -0.97 7.18 61.23
C GLU A 48 0.33 6.44 60.94
N SER A 49 0.48 5.23 61.47
CA SER A 49 1.65 4.37 61.29
C SER A 49 1.33 3.23 60.33
N TYR A 50 2.08 3.14 59.23
CA TYR A 50 1.89 2.13 58.19
C TYR A 50 2.98 1.08 58.25
N SER A 51 2.63 -0.15 57.87
CA SER A 51 3.58 -1.22 57.62
C SER A 51 4.53 -0.89 56.47
N LEU A 52 5.59 -1.69 56.34
CA LEU A 52 6.41 -1.67 55.13
C LEU A 52 5.54 -1.92 53.88
N GLU A 53 5.83 -1.19 52.81
CA GLU A 53 5.21 -1.36 51.50
C GLU A 53 5.50 -2.76 50.94
N ARG A 54 4.47 -3.43 50.43
CA ARG A 54 4.56 -4.71 49.74
C ARG A 54 3.98 -4.58 48.34
N HIS A 55 4.67 -5.14 47.36
CA HIS A 55 4.17 -5.18 45.99
C HIS A 55 3.37 -6.46 45.75
N ILE A 56 2.14 -6.30 45.29
CA ILE A 56 1.24 -7.38 44.89
C ILE A 56 1.12 -7.32 43.37
N VAL A 57 1.28 -8.46 42.71
CA VAL A 57 1.10 -8.58 41.26
C VAL A 57 -0.12 -9.47 40.99
N VAL A 58 -1.09 -8.92 40.27
CA VAL A 58 -2.27 -9.62 39.78
C VAL A 58 -2.04 -9.98 38.32
N TYR A 59 -2.27 -11.25 37.99
CA TYR A 59 -2.02 -11.82 36.68
C TYR A 59 -3.06 -12.91 36.38
N THR A 60 -3.29 -13.18 35.10
CA THR A 60 -4.28 -14.15 34.62
C THR A 60 -3.60 -15.45 34.19
N PRO A 61 -3.64 -16.54 35.00
CA PRO A 61 -2.88 -17.76 34.74
C PRO A 61 -3.30 -18.49 33.45
N ARG A 62 -4.46 -18.14 32.89
CA ARG A 62 -4.94 -18.69 31.61
C ARG A 62 -3.99 -18.41 30.46
N CYS A 63 -3.51 -17.17 30.35
CA CYS A 63 -2.64 -16.74 29.25
C CYS A 63 -1.29 -16.19 29.73
N GLN A 64 -1.00 -16.23 31.02
CA GLN A 64 0.24 -15.71 31.59
C GLN A 64 0.94 -16.76 32.43
N ASP A 65 2.26 -16.80 32.32
CA ASP A 65 3.14 -17.63 33.16
C ASP A 65 4.09 -16.74 33.93
N ARG A 66 4.32 -17.09 35.20
CA ARG A 66 5.41 -16.53 35.98
C ARG A 66 6.72 -17.20 35.57
N VAL A 67 7.73 -16.39 35.28
CA VAL A 67 9.08 -16.91 35.00
C VAL A 67 9.71 -17.33 36.33
N LEU A 68 10.12 -18.60 36.42
CA LEU A 68 10.72 -19.19 37.63
C LEU A 68 11.86 -18.32 38.16
N ASN A 69 11.91 -18.16 39.49
CA ASN A 69 12.93 -17.38 40.20
C ASN A 69 12.99 -15.87 39.83
N THR A 70 11.96 -15.35 39.19
CA THR A 70 11.86 -13.91 38.89
C THR A 70 10.51 -13.33 39.33
N SER A 71 10.42 -12.00 39.31
CA SER A 71 9.16 -11.24 39.38
C SER A 71 8.54 -10.97 38.00
N GLN A 72 9.09 -11.58 36.94
CA GLN A 72 8.65 -11.37 35.58
C GLN A 72 7.54 -12.33 35.20
N PHE A 73 6.64 -11.84 34.34
CA PHE A 73 5.56 -12.59 33.75
C PHE A 73 5.76 -12.61 32.24
N ARG A 74 5.29 -13.67 31.60
CA ARG A 74 5.30 -13.81 30.14
C ARG A 74 3.92 -14.22 29.67
N LEU A 75 3.54 -13.77 28.48
CA LEU A 75 2.35 -14.27 27.81
C LEU A 75 2.62 -15.69 27.27
N LYS A 76 1.66 -16.59 27.47
CA LYS A 76 1.66 -17.93 26.90
C LYS A 76 1.55 -17.85 25.37
N PRO A 77 2.15 -18.80 24.63
CA PRO A 77 1.93 -18.89 23.21
C PRO A 77 0.43 -19.12 22.93
N HIS A 78 -0.02 -18.72 21.74
CA HIS A 78 -1.41 -18.84 21.29
C HIS A 78 -2.44 -17.96 22.02
N PHE A 79 -1.99 -16.92 22.73
CA PHE A 79 -2.86 -15.91 23.31
C PHE A 79 -2.40 -14.50 22.94
N CYS A 80 -3.36 -13.58 22.90
CA CYS A 80 -3.14 -12.13 22.94
C CYS A 80 -3.68 -11.60 24.27
N TYR A 81 -3.12 -10.48 24.74
CA TYR A 81 -3.60 -9.73 25.89
C TYR A 81 -4.15 -8.39 25.42
N ILE A 82 -5.46 -8.33 25.14
CA ILE A 82 -6.11 -7.19 24.50
C ILE A 82 -7.18 -6.67 25.45
N ASN A 83 -7.20 -5.35 25.71
CA ASN A 83 -8.17 -4.71 26.62
C ASN A 83 -8.25 -5.38 28.00
N SER A 84 -7.10 -5.72 28.60
CA SER A 84 -6.99 -6.43 29.88
C SER A 84 -7.59 -7.85 29.90
N GLU A 85 -7.86 -8.43 28.72
CA GLU A 85 -8.41 -9.78 28.58
C GLU A 85 -7.46 -10.73 27.85
N CYS A 86 -7.48 -11.99 28.27
CA CYS A 86 -6.82 -13.08 27.58
C CYS A 86 -7.66 -13.55 26.39
N VAL A 87 -7.24 -13.26 25.17
CA VAL A 87 -7.91 -13.66 23.93
C VAL A 87 -7.15 -14.83 23.30
N ALA A 88 -7.85 -15.92 22.95
CA ALA A 88 -7.22 -17.05 22.27
C ALA A 88 -6.86 -16.70 20.81
N VAL A 89 -5.81 -17.31 20.28
CA VAL A 89 -5.39 -17.14 18.89
C VAL A 89 -6.55 -17.36 17.91
N ASN A 90 -6.60 -16.54 16.86
CA ASN A 90 -7.64 -16.53 15.83
C ASN A 90 -9.06 -16.22 16.32
N THR A 91 -9.25 -15.86 17.59
CA THR A 91 -10.54 -15.32 18.04
C THR A 91 -10.77 -13.96 17.38
N SER A 92 -11.95 -13.77 16.80
CA SER A 92 -12.37 -12.52 16.19
C SER A 92 -12.89 -11.53 17.23
N MET A 93 -12.75 -10.23 16.97
CA MET A 93 -13.35 -9.19 17.79
C MET A 93 -14.88 -9.29 17.70
N ALA A 94 -15.56 -9.09 18.83
CA ALA A 94 -17.02 -9.32 18.93
C ALA A 94 -17.84 -8.51 17.91
N ASN A 95 -17.42 -7.27 17.65
CA ASN A 95 -18.14 -6.34 16.75
C ASN A 95 -17.52 -6.26 15.35
N ASP A 96 -16.37 -6.90 15.13
CA ASP A 96 -15.65 -6.83 13.85
C ASP A 96 -14.91 -8.14 13.57
N LYS A 97 -15.42 -8.90 12.59
CA LYS A 97 -14.83 -10.17 12.18
C LYS A 97 -13.50 -10.00 11.44
N CYS A 98 -13.21 -8.79 10.94
CA CYS A 98 -11.96 -8.48 10.29
C CYS A 98 -10.80 -8.40 11.26
N HIS A 99 -11.07 -8.13 12.53
CA HIS A 99 -10.06 -8.03 13.56
C HIS A 99 -9.96 -9.35 14.32
N ALA A 100 -8.76 -9.92 14.37
CA ALA A 100 -8.50 -11.18 15.07
C ALA A 100 -7.25 -11.12 15.94
N CYS A 101 -7.21 -11.93 16.98
CA CYS A 101 -6.00 -12.14 17.77
C CYS A 101 -4.97 -12.94 16.95
N LYS A 102 -3.86 -12.29 16.58
CA LYS A 102 -2.72 -12.90 15.89
C LYS A 102 -1.45 -12.68 16.71
N PRO A 103 -1.12 -13.57 17.67
CA PRO A 103 0.01 -13.40 18.58
C PRO A 103 1.38 -13.25 17.88
N GLN A 104 1.51 -13.74 16.64
CA GLN A 104 2.72 -13.59 15.83
C GLN A 104 2.87 -12.19 15.22
N THR A 105 1.77 -11.46 15.04
CA THR A 105 1.75 -10.12 14.47
C THR A 105 1.67 -9.06 15.56
N ASN A 106 0.72 -9.22 16.48
CA ASN A 106 0.55 -8.32 17.62
C ASN A 106 -0.03 -9.08 18.83
N LEU A 107 0.66 -8.98 19.96
CA LEU A 107 0.26 -9.62 21.22
C LEU A 107 -0.72 -8.78 22.02
N TYR A 108 -0.75 -7.46 21.82
CA TYR A 108 -1.44 -6.51 22.70
C TYR A 108 -2.57 -5.75 22.02
N ASN A 109 -2.73 -5.90 20.69
CA ASN A 109 -3.78 -5.27 19.92
C ASN A 109 -4.37 -6.23 18.88
N TRP A 110 -5.59 -5.93 18.44
CA TRP A 110 -6.24 -6.64 17.36
C TRP A 110 -5.46 -6.49 16.06
N THR A 111 -5.41 -7.56 15.27
CA THR A 111 -4.76 -7.55 13.94
C THR A 111 -5.84 -7.58 12.86
N ASN A 112 -5.78 -6.65 11.90
CA ASN A 112 -6.65 -6.67 10.73
C ASN A 112 -6.30 -7.87 9.84
N ASN A 113 -7.30 -8.70 9.56
CA ASN A 113 -7.21 -9.95 8.80
C ASN A 113 -8.02 -9.87 7.49
N CYS A 114 -8.80 -8.81 7.27
CA CYS A 114 -9.54 -8.59 6.02
C CYS A 114 -8.71 -7.89 4.95
N GLU A 115 -7.54 -7.32 5.30
CA GLU A 115 -6.67 -6.65 4.33
C GLU A 115 -5.92 -7.62 3.39
N ASN A 116 -6.05 -8.94 3.62
CA ASN A 116 -5.33 -9.97 2.85
C ASN A 116 -6.22 -10.78 1.88
N GLU A 117 -7.48 -10.39 1.65
CA GLU A 117 -8.22 -10.88 0.47
C GLU A 117 -7.99 -9.98 -0.77
N GLY A 118 -7.09 -9.00 -0.65
CA GLY A 118 -6.72 -8.06 -1.71
C GLY A 118 -5.37 -8.29 -2.37
N GLU A 119 -4.59 -9.28 -1.93
CA GLU A 119 -3.42 -9.73 -2.71
C GLU A 119 -3.83 -10.98 -3.46
N THR A 120 -4.57 -10.77 -4.56
CA THR A 120 -4.50 -11.74 -5.67
C THR A 120 -3.02 -12.03 -5.87
N PRO A 121 -2.56 -13.29 -5.99
CA PRO A 121 -1.23 -13.53 -6.53
C PRO A 121 -1.20 -12.75 -7.83
N THR A 122 -0.48 -11.63 -7.85
CA THR A 122 -0.24 -10.92 -9.10
C THR A 122 0.34 -11.99 -9.96
N ASN A 123 -0.35 -12.26 -11.07
CA ASN A 123 0.07 -13.26 -12.01
C ASN A 123 1.36 -12.75 -12.67
N ASP A 124 2.45 -12.59 -11.93
CA ASP A 124 3.73 -12.11 -12.44
C ASP A 124 4.17 -13.04 -13.55
N VAL A 125 3.90 -14.33 -13.41
CA VAL A 125 4.06 -15.33 -14.48
C VAL A 125 3.10 -15.10 -15.64
N ALA A 126 1.81 -14.80 -15.43
CA ALA A 126 0.90 -14.57 -16.57
C ALA A 126 1.16 -13.23 -17.28
N ILE A 127 1.60 -12.19 -16.55
CA ILE A 127 2.02 -10.90 -17.12
C ILE A 127 3.31 -11.11 -17.94
N ILE A 128 4.31 -11.82 -17.39
CA ILE A 128 5.54 -12.16 -18.10
C ILE A 128 5.24 -13.00 -19.35
N VAL A 129 4.35 -14.01 -19.25
CA VAL A 129 3.93 -14.83 -20.39
C VAL A 129 3.17 -14.00 -21.42
N THR A 130 2.30 -13.08 -21.00
CA THR A 130 1.54 -12.20 -21.92
C THR A 130 2.48 -11.27 -22.68
N ILE A 131 3.49 -10.69 -22.04
CA ILE A 131 4.50 -9.84 -22.70
C ILE A 131 5.35 -10.66 -23.67
N ALA A 132 5.77 -11.87 -23.29
CA ALA A 132 6.56 -12.75 -24.15
C ALA A 132 5.78 -13.17 -25.42
N VAL A 133 4.50 -13.53 -25.27
CA VAL A 133 3.66 -13.94 -26.42
C VAL A 133 3.33 -12.77 -27.34
N THR A 134 3.00 -11.59 -26.78
CA THR A 134 2.68 -10.40 -27.60
C THR A 134 3.87 -9.91 -28.41
N THR A 135 5.08 -9.93 -27.84
CA THR A 135 6.30 -9.53 -28.56
C THR A 135 6.66 -10.48 -29.70
N LEU A 136 6.55 -11.80 -29.48
CA LEU A 136 6.82 -12.80 -30.52
C LEU A 136 5.86 -12.72 -31.71
N VAL A 137 4.59 -12.38 -31.46
CA VAL A 137 3.58 -12.26 -32.52
C VAL A 137 3.65 -10.89 -33.19
N ALA A 138 3.75 -9.78 -32.45
CA ALA A 138 3.68 -8.44 -33.02
C ALA A 138 4.92 -8.06 -33.84
N PHE A 139 6.11 -8.50 -33.42
CA PHE A 139 7.37 -8.15 -34.07
C PHE A 139 7.44 -8.56 -35.56
N PRO A 140 7.09 -9.79 -35.99
CA PRO A 140 7.10 -10.16 -37.41
C PRO A 140 6.08 -9.37 -38.23
N PHE A 141 4.89 -9.06 -37.68
CA PHE A 141 3.92 -8.20 -38.39
C PHE A 141 4.48 -6.81 -38.64
N ILE A 142 5.07 -6.18 -37.61
CA ILE A 142 5.69 -4.85 -37.74
C ILE A 142 6.83 -4.89 -38.76
N ALA A 143 7.70 -5.91 -38.72
CA ALA A 143 8.80 -6.06 -39.66
C ALA A 143 8.31 -6.20 -41.12
N VAL A 144 7.24 -6.97 -41.36
CA VAL A 144 6.62 -7.11 -42.70
C VAL A 144 6.03 -5.77 -43.16
N PHE A 145 5.30 -5.05 -42.30
CA PHE A 145 4.75 -3.75 -42.63
C PHE A 145 5.85 -2.74 -43.01
N ILE A 146 6.94 -2.68 -42.25
CA ILE A 146 8.09 -1.82 -42.54
C ILE A 146 8.74 -2.23 -43.87
N CYS A 147 8.98 -3.53 -44.10
CA CYS A 147 9.53 -4.02 -45.36
C CYS A 147 8.66 -3.66 -46.57
N CYS A 148 7.34 -3.83 -46.46
CA CYS A 148 6.36 -3.45 -47.48
C CYS A 148 6.37 -1.93 -47.73
N ALA A 149 6.42 -1.12 -46.67
CA ALA A 149 6.50 0.33 -46.77
C ALA A 149 7.78 0.77 -47.48
N ILE A 150 8.94 0.19 -47.15
CA ILE A 150 10.24 0.47 -47.78
C ILE A 150 10.21 0.06 -49.26
N LYS A 151 9.70 -1.13 -49.60
CA LYS A 151 9.55 -1.56 -51.01
C LYS A 151 8.64 -0.63 -51.80
N LYS A 152 7.52 -0.21 -51.22
CA LYS A 152 6.60 0.74 -51.86
C LYS A 152 7.23 2.13 -52.01
N TYR A 153 7.96 2.59 -51.00
CA TYR A 153 8.67 3.87 -51.02
C TYR A 153 9.78 3.88 -52.07
N THR A 154 10.61 2.84 -52.12
CA THR A 154 11.68 2.70 -53.12
C THR A 154 11.14 2.53 -54.54
N ALA A 155 10.06 1.78 -54.76
CA ALA A 155 9.41 1.69 -56.06
C ALA A 155 8.87 3.05 -56.54
N ARG A 156 8.23 3.82 -55.66
CA ARG A 156 7.76 5.19 -55.96
C ARG A 156 8.93 6.12 -56.26
N ARG A 157 10.02 6.05 -55.48
CA ARG A 157 11.23 6.86 -55.71
C ARG A 157 11.89 6.52 -57.05
N ARG A 158 11.98 5.24 -57.43
CA ARG A 158 12.49 4.82 -58.75
C ARG A 158 11.63 5.31 -59.92
N ARG A 159 10.30 5.40 -59.76
CA ARG A 159 9.42 6.01 -60.78
C ARG A 159 9.72 7.50 -60.96
N ARG A 160 9.82 8.26 -59.86
CA ARG A 160 10.17 9.69 -59.92
C ARG A 160 11.56 9.95 -60.52
N LEU A 161 12.56 9.13 -60.20
CA LEU A 161 13.90 9.28 -60.78
C LEU A 161 13.93 8.99 -62.29
N ARG A 162 13.14 8.01 -62.79
CA ARG A 162 13.00 7.77 -64.23
C ARG A 162 12.34 8.94 -64.95
N GLU A 163 11.35 9.59 -64.34
CA GLU A 163 10.73 10.78 -64.94
C GLU A 163 11.70 11.97 -65.00
N MET A 164 12.54 12.16 -63.98
CA MET A 164 13.56 13.22 -63.97
C MET A 164 14.63 12.98 -65.05
N GLN A 165 15.06 11.73 -65.25
CA GLN A 165 16.03 11.39 -66.29
C GLN A 165 15.45 11.49 -67.73
N TYR A 166 14.14 11.27 -67.91
CA TYR A 166 13.46 11.48 -69.19
C TYR A 166 13.35 12.98 -69.54
N PHE A 167 13.16 13.84 -68.54
CA PHE A 167 13.13 15.29 -68.73
C PHE A 167 14.49 15.86 -69.15
N GLU A 168 15.59 15.35 -68.60
CA GLU A 168 16.95 15.81 -68.91
C GLU A 168 17.40 15.44 -70.34
N HIS A 169 17.01 14.27 -70.86
CA HIS A 169 17.42 13.82 -72.19
C HIS A 169 16.59 14.37 -73.36
N ILE A 170 15.36 14.86 -73.12
CA ILE A 170 14.44 15.27 -74.21
C ILE A 170 14.22 16.78 -74.26
N VAL A 171 14.31 17.51 -73.13
CA VAL A 171 13.98 18.94 -73.09
C VAL A 171 15.20 19.84 -73.31
N LEU A 172 16.40 19.38 -72.96
CA LEU A 172 17.60 20.23 -73.04
C LEU A 172 18.16 20.57 -74.44
N PRO A 173 17.87 19.85 -75.55
CA PRO A 173 18.33 20.28 -76.87
C PRO A 173 17.34 21.19 -77.61
N TYR A 174 16.17 21.52 -77.03
CA TYR A 174 15.15 22.35 -77.67
C TYR A 174 14.91 23.66 -76.91
N ILE A 175 15.99 24.36 -76.55
CA ILE A 175 15.92 25.79 -76.23
C ILE A 175 16.18 26.53 -77.55
N PRO A 176 15.14 26.96 -78.29
CA PRO A 176 15.33 27.88 -79.39
C PRO A 176 15.91 29.20 -78.86
N PRO A 177 16.76 29.89 -79.63
CA PRO A 177 17.30 31.18 -79.24
C PRO A 177 16.16 32.19 -79.00
N ASP A 178 16.30 32.97 -77.93
CA ASP A 178 15.34 33.99 -77.50
C ASP A 178 14.95 34.93 -78.66
N PRO A 179 13.66 35.13 -78.95
CA PRO A 179 13.23 36.22 -79.80
C PRO A 179 13.41 37.57 -79.08
N PRO A 180 13.67 38.66 -79.82
CA PRO A 180 13.98 39.96 -79.26
C PRO A 180 12.83 40.48 -78.37
N ARG A 181 13.25 41.06 -77.23
CA ARG A 181 12.40 41.84 -76.33
C ARG A 181 11.73 42.94 -77.13
N ASP A 182 10.43 42.83 -77.33
CA ASP A 182 9.47 43.94 -77.38
C ASP A 182 8.06 43.36 -77.45
N MET A 183 7.43 43.15 -76.29
CA MET A 183 6.02 43.47 -76.08
C MET A 183 5.63 43.21 -74.63
N PHE A 184 5.45 44.33 -73.93
CA PHE A 184 4.55 44.47 -72.78
C PHE A 184 3.20 43.79 -73.03
N VAL A 185 2.63 43.13 -72.00
CA VAL A 185 1.36 43.53 -71.33
C VAL A 185 1.21 42.72 -70.03
N PRO A 186 0.91 43.35 -68.87
CA PRO A 186 0.59 42.65 -67.63
C PRO A 186 -0.91 42.39 -67.55
N HIS A 187 -1.32 41.21 -67.07
CA HIS A 187 -2.66 41.05 -66.51
C HIS A 187 -2.67 40.15 -65.27
N ASN A 188 -2.70 40.84 -64.13
CA ASN A 188 -3.30 40.36 -62.90
C ASN A 188 -4.73 39.87 -63.16
N ILE A 189 -5.08 38.65 -62.74
CA ILE A 189 -6.43 38.35 -62.25
C ILE A 189 -6.34 37.43 -61.02
N LEU A 190 -6.70 38.02 -59.90
CA LEU A 190 -7.12 37.43 -58.64
C LEU A 190 -8.41 36.61 -58.81
N ARG A 191 -8.48 35.43 -58.18
CA ARG A 191 -9.73 34.83 -57.61
C ARG A 191 -9.32 33.57 -56.83
N ASN A 192 -8.93 33.62 -55.56
CA ASN A 192 -9.74 33.79 -54.34
C ASN A 192 -11.16 33.19 -54.41
N GLU A 193 -11.35 32.10 -53.66
CA GLU A 193 -12.56 31.56 -53.00
C GLU A 193 -12.58 30.03 -53.14
N SER A 194 -13.00 29.20 -52.19
CA SER A 194 -13.32 29.35 -50.77
C SER A 194 -13.62 27.94 -50.26
N ARG A 195 -13.25 27.68 -49.01
CA ARG A 195 -13.83 26.75 -48.02
C ARG A 195 -14.84 25.70 -48.54
N ARG A 196 -14.62 24.42 -48.18
CA ARG A 196 -15.49 23.70 -47.23
C ARG A 196 -14.79 22.45 -46.69
N ARG A 197 -14.64 22.43 -45.36
CA ARG A 197 -14.41 21.24 -44.55
C ARG A 197 -15.71 20.42 -44.50
N ILE A 198 -15.61 19.10 -44.36
CA ILE A 198 -16.32 18.23 -43.39
C ILE A 198 -15.69 16.81 -43.54
N PRO A 199 -15.29 16.12 -42.46
CA PRO A 199 -15.02 14.68 -42.46
C PRO A 199 -16.22 13.89 -41.88
N PRO A 200 -16.37 12.60 -42.23
CA PRO A 200 -16.62 11.57 -41.20
C PRO A 200 -16.14 10.16 -41.62
N PRO A 201 -16.48 9.09 -40.88
CA PRO A 201 -16.69 8.94 -39.44
C PRO A 201 -15.53 8.22 -38.72
#